data_AF-A0A7V8YJG7-F1
#
_entry.id   AF-A0A7V8YJG7-F1
#
_cell.length_a   1.000
_cell.length_b   1.000
_cell.length_c   1.000
_cell.angle_alpha   90.00
_cell.angle_beta   90.00
_cell.angle_gamma   90.00
#
_symmetry.space_group_name_H-M   'P 1'
#
loop_
_entity.id
_entity.type
_entity.pdbx_description
1 polymer ?
#
loop_
_entity_poly.entity_id
_entity_poly.type
_entity_poly.pdbx_seq_one_letter_code
_entity_poly.pdbx_strand_id
1 'polypeptide(L)'
;MTSLYASAVVLGQGQGFSSQPMQKFITDNIVPLVLLVIAVILLWIGGKGDNAGVARRSLALVVGLAVLGIAVSQKAGDLGKFFASLIVG
;
A
#
# COMPACT_ATOMS: atom_id res chain seq x y z
N MET A 1 46.68 -22.96 -0.01
CA MET A 1 46.13 -22.10 1.06
C MET A 1 45.11 -21.07 0.54
N THR A 2 44.54 -21.24 -0.65
CA THR A 2 43.62 -20.28 -1.30
C THR A 2 42.13 -20.60 -1.06
N SER A 3 41.79 -21.76 -0.49
CA SER A 3 40.39 -22.17 -0.29
C SER A 3 39.74 -21.57 0.96
N LEU A 4 40.52 -21.18 1.98
CA LEU A 4 40.01 -20.60 3.23
C LEU A 4 39.50 -19.16 3.05
N TYR A 5 40.06 -18.42 2.07
CA TYR A 5 39.61 -17.07 1.74
C TYR A 5 38.28 -17.09 0.95
N ALA A 6 38.04 -18.13 0.14
CA ALA A 6 36.81 -18.27 -0.63
C ALA A 6 35.60 -18.56 0.29
N SER A 7 35.78 -19.40 1.31
CA SER A 7 34.73 -19.66 2.31
C SER A 7 34.47 -18.46 3.22
N ALA A 8 35.49 -17.63 3.51
CA ALA A 8 35.29 -16.37 4.23
C ALA A 8 34.52 -15.33 3.41
N VAL A 9 34.74 -15.26 2.08
CA VAL A 9 33.97 -14.37 1.18
C VAL A 9 32.51 -14.82 1.06
N VAL A 10 32.25 -16.14 1.04
CA VAL A 10 30.88 -16.69 1.00
C VAL A 10 30.14 -16.50 2.33
N LEU A 11 30.83 -16.52 3.47
CA LEU A 11 30.25 -16.21 4.78
C LEU A 11 30.17 -14.70 5.07
N GLY A 12 31.00 -13.89 4.41
CA GLY A 12 30.97 -12.42 4.43
C GLY A 12 29.87 -11.79 3.58
N GLN A 13 29.21 -12.57 2.72
CA GLN A 13 27.88 -12.25 2.17
C GLN A 13 26.76 -12.56 3.19
N GLY A 14 27.08 -12.45 4.48
CA GLY A 14 26.13 -12.52 5.57
C GLY A 14 25.03 -11.50 5.35
N GLN A 15 23.83 -12.03 5.14
CA GLN A 15 22.57 -11.35 5.44
C GLN A 15 22.43 -10.00 4.73
N GLY A 16 22.44 -10.04 3.41
CA GLY A 16 21.60 -9.10 2.69
C GLY A 16 20.19 -9.26 3.25
N PHE A 17 19.74 -8.31 4.05
CA PHE A 17 18.33 -8.16 4.39
C PHE A 17 17.62 -7.96 3.05
N SER A 18 17.30 -9.05 2.36
CA SER A 18 16.44 -8.96 1.20
C SER A 18 15.15 -8.39 1.75
N SER A 19 14.80 -7.19 1.28
CA SER A 19 13.53 -6.58 1.63
C SER A 19 12.36 -7.43 1.11
N GLN A 20 12.61 -8.40 0.21
CA GLN A 20 11.61 -9.24 -0.44
C GLN A 20 10.69 -10.02 0.53
N PRO A 21 11.17 -10.83 1.48
CA PRO A 21 10.31 -11.49 2.47
C PRO A 21 9.53 -10.50 3.34
N MET A 22 10.16 -9.38 3.73
CA MET A 22 9.52 -8.37 4.55
C MET A 22 8.47 -7.55 3.76
N GLN A 23 8.77 -7.21 2.52
CA GLN A 23 7.89 -6.53 1.58
C GLN A 23 6.68 -7.41 1.24
N LYS A 24 6.89 -8.72 1.08
CA LYS A 24 5.81 -9.70 0.91
C LYS A 24 4.93 -9.80 2.15
N PHE A 25 5.51 -9.88 3.35
CA PHE A 25 4.75 -9.87 4.60
C PHE A 25 3.88 -8.60 4.73
N ILE A 26 4.47 -7.43 4.44
CA ILE A 26 3.76 -6.14 4.48
C ILE A 26 2.61 -6.12 3.46
N THR A 27 2.88 -6.50 2.21
CA THR A 27 1.91 -6.41 1.13
C THR A 27 0.77 -7.42 1.30
N ASP A 28 1.06 -8.62 1.79
CA ASP A 28 0.05 -9.69 1.91
C ASP A 28 -0.77 -9.63 3.19
N ASN A 29 -0.28 -8.96 4.25
CA ASN A 29 -0.93 -8.98 5.56
C ASN A 29 -1.21 -7.57 6.07
N ILE A 30 -0.17 -6.72 6.17
CA ILE A 30 -0.30 -5.40 6.79
C ILE A 30 -1.15 -4.46 5.93
N VAL A 31 -0.91 -4.42 4.62
CA VAL A 31 -1.69 -3.58 3.70
C VAL A 31 -3.19 -3.94 3.76
N PRO A 32 -3.60 -5.22 3.64
CA PRO A 32 -5.01 -5.61 3.82
C PRO A 32 -5.59 -5.22 5.19
N LEU A 33 -4.85 -5.42 6.28
CA LEU A 33 -5.32 -5.07 7.63
C LEU A 33 -5.54 -3.56 7.79
N VAL A 34 -4.64 -2.74 7.25
CA VAL A 34 -4.78 -1.28 7.28
C VAL A 34 -5.99 -0.84 6.45
N LEU A 35 -6.20 -1.41 5.27
CA LEU A 35 -7.38 -1.13 4.45
C LEU A 35 -8.68 -1.54 5.17
N LEU A 36 -8.67 -2.67 5.88
CA LEU A 36 -9.80 -3.13 6.70
C LEU A 36 -10.09 -2.13 7.83
N VAL A 37 -9.07 -1.67 8.55
CA VAL A 37 -9.22 -0.66 9.61
C VAL A 37 -9.85 0.63 9.05
N ILE A 38 -9.35 1.10 7.91
CA ILE A 38 -9.90 2.29 7.24
C ILE A 38 -11.37 2.06 6.86
N ALA A 39 -11.71 0.89 6.33
CA ALA A 39 -13.07 0.53 5.96
C ALA A 39 -14.02 0.49 7.18
N VAL A 40 -13.57 -0.02 8.32
CA VAL A 40 -14.36 -0.02 9.58
C VAL A 40 -14.57 1.41 10.09
N ILE A 41 -13.54 2.26 10.04
CA ILE A 41 -13.65 3.68 10.43
C ILE A 41 -14.67 4.41 9.54
N LEU A 42 -14.67 4.15 8.23
CA LEU A 42 -15.66 4.69 7.32
C LEU A 42 -17.08 4.25 7.63
N LEU A 43 -17.26 2.95 7.86
CA LEU A 43 -18.56 2.38 8.20
C LEU A 43 -19.10 3.02 9.48
N TRP A 44 -18.23 3.26 10.46
CA TRP A 44 -18.59 3.93 11.72
C TRP A 44 -19.00 5.40 11.52
N ILE A 45 -18.32 6.13 10.62
CA ILE A 45 -18.64 7.54 10.32
C ILE A 45 -19.95 7.68 9.53
N GLY A 46 -20.30 6.71 8.69
CA GLY A 46 -21.51 6.73 7.85
C GLY A 46 -22.83 6.50 8.59
N GLY A 47 -22.81 5.91 9.80
CA GLY A 47 -24.02 5.41 10.47
C GLY A 47 -25.02 6.45 11.00
N LYS A 48 -24.69 7.75 10.98
CA LYS A 48 -25.48 8.81 11.65
C LYS A 48 -26.52 9.53 10.77
N GLY A 49 -26.63 9.18 9.49
CA GLY A 49 -27.63 9.78 8.58
C GLY A 49 -27.36 11.23 8.12
N ASP A 50 -26.19 11.80 8.48
CA ASP A 50 -25.75 13.12 8.01
C ASP A 50 -24.99 12.99 6.68
N ASN A 51 -25.74 12.99 5.57
CA ASN A 51 -25.16 12.78 4.24
C ASN A 51 -24.24 13.93 3.79
N ALA A 52 -24.46 15.15 4.28
CA ALA A 52 -23.64 16.31 3.95
C ALA A 52 -22.28 16.25 4.69
N GLY A 53 -22.32 15.93 5.98
CA GLY A 53 -21.12 15.71 6.78
C GLY A 53 -20.33 14.48 6.33
N VAL A 54 -21.03 13.42 5.89
CA VAL A 54 -20.41 12.20 5.36
C VAL A 54 -19.75 12.46 4.00
N ALA A 55 -20.42 13.13 3.06
CA ALA A 55 -19.85 13.43 1.73
C ALA A 55 -18.54 14.22 1.82
N ARG A 56 -18.45 15.18 2.76
CA ARG A 56 -17.23 15.97 2.95
C ARG A 56 -16.07 15.13 3.51
N ARG A 57 -16.35 14.16 4.39
CA ARG A 57 -15.34 13.28 4.99
C ARG A 57 -14.96 12.12 4.07
N SER A 58 -15.91 11.58 3.31
CA SER A 58 -15.68 10.50 2.37
C SER A 58 -14.81 10.94 1.19
N LEU A 59 -14.92 12.20 0.74
CA LEU A 59 -14.04 12.74 -0.31
C LEU A 59 -12.56 12.70 0.10
N ALA A 60 -12.24 13.19 1.29
CA ALA A 60 -10.87 13.16 1.82
C ALA A 60 -10.34 11.73 1.94
N LEU A 61 -11.21 10.78 2.29
CA LEU A 61 -10.83 9.39 2.36
C LEU A 61 -10.61 8.74 0.99
N VAL A 62 -11.47 9.00 0.01
CA VAL A 62 -11.30 8.48 -1.36
C VAL A 62 -9.95 8.94 -1.93
N VAL A 63 -9.58 10.21 -1.69
CA VAL A 63 -8.28 10.75 -2.08
C VAL A 63 -7.13 10.03 -1.34
N GLY A 64 -7.26 9.82 -0.02
CA GLY A 64 -6.26 9.08 0.76
C GLY A 64 -6.06 7.63 0.29
N LEU A 65 -7.15 6.94 -0.05
CA LEU A 65 -7.11 5.59 -0.60
C LEU A 65 -6.46 5.54 -1.99
N ALA A 66 -6.73 6.54 -2.84
CA ALA A 66 -6.08 6.64 -4.15
C ALA A 66 -4.56 6.80 -4.01
N VAL A 67 -4.10 7.69 -3.11
CA VAL A 67 -2.66 7.90 -2.84
C VAL A 67 -2.02 6.63 -2.28
N LEU A 68 -2.68 5.96 -1.33
CA LEU A 68 -2.20 4.70 -0.77
C LEU A 68 -2.09 3.60 -1.84
N GLY A 69 -3.11 3.47 -2.70
CA GLY A 69 -3.11 2.51 -3.80
C GLY A 69 -1.97 2.75 -4.79
N ILE A 70 -1.68 4.02 -5.10
CA ILE A 70 -0.54 4.41 -5.94
C ILE A 70 0.80 4.05 -5.25
N ALA A 71 0.94 4.34 -3.96
CA ALA A 71 2.16 4.04 -3.22
C ALA A 71 2.48 2.54 -3.16
N VAL A 72 1.45 1.69 -2.99
CA VAL A 72 1.60 0.23 -2.91
C VAL A 72 1.80 -0.39 -4.28
N SER A 73 0.98 -0.01 -5.27
CA SER A 73 0.96 -0.68 -6.57
C SER A 73 1.96 -0.11 -7.57
N GLN A 74 2.49 1.11 -7.35
CA GLN A 74 3.33 1.84 -8.31
C GLN A 74 2.66 2.04 -9.69
N LYS A 75 1.32 1.94 -9.74
CA LYS A 75 0.50 2.05 -10.97
C LYS A 75 -0.23 3.39 -11.06
N ALA A 76 0.50 4.49 -10.83
CA ALA A 76 -0.08 5.84 -10.89
C ALA A 76 -0.71 6.16 -12.24
N GLY A 77 -0.07 5.72 -13.33
CA GLY A 77 -0.54 5.97 -14.70
C GLY A 77 -1.88 5.31 -15.02
N ASP A 78 -2.10 4.08 -14.56
CA ASP A 78 -3.36 3.35 -14.81
C ASP A 78 -4.53 3.98 -14.02
N LEU A 79 -4.27 4.42 -12.79
CA LEU A 79 -5.24 5.15 -11.98
C LEU A 79 -5.60 6.50 -12.62
N GLY A 80 -4.60 7.24 -13.12
CA GLY A 80 -4.81 8.52 -13.82
C GLY A 80 -5.63 8.37 -15.11
N LYS A 81 -5.38 7.30 -15.88
CA LYS A 81 -6.18 6.97 -17.06
C LYS A 81 -7.64 6.67 -16.72
N PHE A 82 -7.88 5.94 -15.63
CA PHE A 82 -9.23 5.68 -15.14
C PHE A 82 -9.97 6.99 -14.79
N PHE A 83 -9.35 7.88 -14.01
CA PHE A 83 -9.96 9.18 -13.68
C PHE A 83 -10.15 10.09 -14.90
N ALA A 84 -9.20 10.09 -15.83
CA ALA A 84 -9.36 10.83 -17.10
C ALA A 84 -10.57 10.32 -17.91
N SER A 85 -10.81 9.00 -17.92
CA SER A 85 -11.98 8.43 -18.59
C SER A 85 -13.32 8.80 -17.95
N LEU A 86 -13.33 9.12 -16.65
CA LEU A 86 -14.54 9.60 -15.96
C LEU A 86 -14.89 11.06 -16.30
N ILE A 87 -13.92 11.86 -16.75
CA ILE A 87 -14.11 13.28 -17.11
C ILE A 87 -14.42 13.44 -18.60
N VAL A 88 -13.83 12.59 -19.44
CA VAL A 88 -14.00 12.61 -20.90
C VAL A 88 -15.17 11.72 -21.36
N GLY A 89 -15.78 10.98 -20.42
CA GLY A 89 -16.97 10.14 -20.66
C GLY A 89 -18.19 10.93 -21.09
#